data_AF-A0A535EEP3-F1
#
_entry.id   AF-A0A535EEP3-F1
#
_cell.length_a   1.000
_cell.length_b   1.000
_cell.length_c   1.000
_cell.angle_alpha   90.00
_cell.angle_beta   90.00
_cell.angle_gamma   90.00
#
_symmetry.space_group_name_H-M   'P 1'
#
loop_
_entity.id
_entity.type
_entity.pdbx_description
1 polymer ?
#
loop_
_entity_poly.entity_id
_entity_poly.type
_entity_poly.pdbx_seq_one_letter_code
_entity_poly.pdbx_strand_id
1 'polypeptide(L)'
;MPRDLPLGNGDFLVTFDARYQLRDIFYPHVGQENHTVGAPCRFGVWVDGKFSWVGGDDWESHIAYEHETLVGDTTAHNETLGLRLRCRDAVDFDRNIYFKEV
;
A
#
# COMPACT_ATOMS: atom_id res chain seq x y z
N MET A 1 9.40 0.01 13.20
CA MET A 1 10.03 -0.65 12.02
C MET A 1 10.10 0.38 10.91
N PRO A 2 11.13 0.34 10.04
CA PRO A 2 11.10 1.12 8.81
C PRO A 2 9.83 0.79 8.01
N ARG A 3 9.32 1.76 7.26
CA ARG A 3 8.22 1.58 6.32
C ARG A 3 8.80 1.36 4.94
N ASP A 4 8.27 0.38 4.22
CA ASP A 4 8.82 -0.07 2.94
C ASP A 4 8.38 0.82 1.77
N LEU A 5 7.21 1.46 1.90
CA LEU A 5 6.70 2.41 0.91
C LEU A 5 6.03 3.62 1.58
N PRO A 6 6.75 4.72 1.86
CA PRO A 6 6.17 5.99 2.26
C PRO A 6 5.74 6.86 1.05
N LEU A 7 4.49 7.32 1.02
CA LEU A 7 3.93 8.16 -0.03
C LEU A 7 3.31 9.41 0.58
N GLY A 8 3.74 10.60 0.16
CA GLY A 8 3.20 11.84 0.74
C GLY A 8 3.54 13.11 -0.02
N ASN A 9 2.91 14.21 0.40
CA ASN A 9 3.01 15.53 -0.21
C ASN A 9 3.40 16.65 0.79
N GLY A 10 3.81 16.28 2.01
CA GLY A 10 4.22 17.22 3.07
C GLY A 10 3.16 17.37 4.17
N ASP A 11 1.88 17.42 3.80
CA ASP A 11 0.76 17.48 4.75
C ASP A 11 0.16 16.10 5.00
N PHE A 12 0.11 15.27 3.96
CA PHE A 12 -0.43 13.92 3.99
C PHE A 12 0.67 12.88 3.76
N LEU A 13 0.70 11.83 4.58
CA LEU A 13 1.60 10.68 4.42
C LEU A 13 0.84 9.37 4.62
N VAL A 14 0.93 8.48 3.65
CA VAL A 14 0.45 7.10 3.69
C VAL A 14 1.66 6.17 3.64
N THR A 15 1.74 5.20 4.56
CA THR A 15 2.87 4.26 4.60
C THR A 15 2.41 2.82 4.50
N PHE A 16 3.25 1.96 3.93
CA PHE A 16 3.04 0.51 3.88
C PHE A 16 4.16 -0.24 4.61
N ASP A 17 3.85 -1.44 5.10
CA ASP A 17 4.85 -2.40 5.57
C ASP A 17 5.29 -3.38 4.47
N ALA A 18 6.27 -4.22 4.78
CA ALA A 18 6.82 -5.25 3.90
C ALA A 18 5.79 -6.30 3.42
N ARG A 19 4.60 -6.37 4.04
CA ARG A 19 3.48 -7.21 3.59
C ARG A 19 2.49 -6.44 2.72
N TYR A 20 2.88 -5.26 2.25
CA TYR A 20 2.06 -4.35 1.44
C TYR A 20 0.74 -3.96 2.12
N GLN A 21 0.73 -3.89 3.46
CA GLN A 21 -0.42 -3.40 4.22
C GLN A 21 -0.23 -1.92 4.50
N LEU A 22 -1.25 -1.10 4.28
CA LEU A 22 -1.21 0.31 4.69
C LEU A 22 -1.18 0.37 6.22
N ARG A 23 -0.24 1.11 6.79
CA ARG A 23 0.04 1.12 8.23
C ARG A 23 -0.18 2.43 8.90
N ASP A 24 0.25 3.53 8.30
CA ASP A 24 0.08 4.85 8.88
C ASP A 24 -0.59 5.77 7.87
N ILE A 25 -1.50 6.60 8.39
CA ILE A 25 -2.06 7.74 7.68
C ILE A 25 -1.82 8.94 8.57
N PHE A 26 -0.88 9.81 8.18
CA PHE A 26 -0.63 11.08 8.87
C PHE A 26 -1.31 12.23 8.15
N TYR A 27 -2.04 13.04 8.91
CA TYR A 27 -2.72 14.26 8.48
C TYR A 27 -3.10 15.08 9.73
N PRO A 28 -3.02 16.43 9.77
CA PRO A 28 -2.72 17.35 8.66
C PRO A 28 -1.23 17.58 8.39
N HIS A 29 -0.35 17.01 9.21
CA HIS A 29 1.09 17.09 9.01
C HIS A 29 1.74 15.73 9.28
N VAL A 30 2.82 15.46 8.54
CA VAL A 30 3.61 14.24 8.72
C VAL A 30 4.16 14.16 10.14
N GLY A 31 3.85 13.05 10.84
CA GLY A 31 4.32 12.78 12.19
C GLY A 31 3.44 13.31 13.33
N GLN A 32 2.33 14.02 13.03
CA GLN A 32 1.42 14.53 14.05
C GLN A 32 0.32 13.53 14.43
N GLU A 33 -0.83 13.53 13.75
CA GLU A 33 -1.92 12.60 14.03
C GLU A 33 -1.80 11.39 13.10
N ASN A 34 -1.64 10.19 13.67
CA ASN A 34 -1.70 8.94 12.92
C ASN A 34 -3.11 8.33 13.03
N HIS A 35 -3.90 8.44 11.98
CA HIS A 35 -5.32 8.09 11.94
C HIS A 35 -5.58 6.57 12.00
N THR A 36 -4.59 5.75 11.69
CA THR A 36 -4.67 4.29 11.88
C THR A 36 -4.11 3.85 13.22
N VAL A 37 -3.42 4.75 13.95
CA VAL A 37 -2.66 4.43 15.17
C VAL A 37 -1.71 3.23 14.94
N GLY A 38 -1.19 3.10 13.72
CA GLY A 38 -0.32 2.02 13.29
C GLY A 38 -1.02 0.69 13.00
N ALA A 39 -2.35 0.58 13.13
CA ALA A 39 -3.10 -0.61 12.76
C ALA A 39 -3.11 -0.83 11.24
N PRO A 40 -3.06 -2.09 10.76
CA PRO A 40 -3.04 -2.34 9.33
C PRO A 40 -4.42 -2.16 8.69
N CYS A 41 -4.49 -1.36 7.63
CA CYS A 41 -5.55 -1.43 6.64
C CYS A 41 -5.19 -2.50 5.62
N ARG A 42 -5.97 -3.58 5.60
CA ARG A 42 -5.68 -4.76 4.79
C ARG A 42 -6.31 -4.66 3.41
N PHE A 43 -5.60 -5.15 2.40
CA PHE A 43 -6.06 -5.31 1.03
C PHE A 43 -6.19 -6.81 0.71
N GLY A 44 -7.30 -7.20 0.08
CA GLY A 44 -7.61 -8.60 -0.19
C GLY A 44 -8.42 -8.75 -1.46
N VAL A 45 -8.40 -9.96 -2.00
CA VAL A 45 -9.12 -10.34 -3.21
C VAL A 45 -10.15 -11.42 -2.90
N TRP A 46 -11.27 -11.36 -3.59
CA TRP A 46 -12.26 -12.42 -3.63
C TRP A 46 -12.40 -12.89 -5.08
N VAL A 47 -12.15 -14.16 -5.34
CA VAL A 47 -12.26 -14.78 -6.67
C VAL A 47 -12.73 -16.23 -6.51
N ASP A 48 -13.62 -16.68 -7.40
CA ASP A 48 -14.09 -18.07 -7.45
C ASP A 48 -14.56 -18.65 -6.10
N GLY A 49 -15.23 -17.83 -5.30
CA GLY A 49 -15.77 -18.23 -3.99
C GLY A 49 -14.72 -18.35 -2.87
N LYS A 50 -13.48 -17.93 -3.11
CA LYS A 50 -12.39 -17.88 -2.13
C LYS A 50 -11.95 -16.45 -1.88
N PHE A 51 -11.56 -16.19 -0.64
CA PHE A 51 -11.00 -14.90 -0.22
C PHE A 51 -9.57 -15.10 0.27
N SER A 52 -8.68 -14.16 -0.09
CA SER A 52 -7.31 -14.11 0.44
C SER A 52 -6.88 -12.66 0.67
N TRP A 53 -6.10 -12.45 1.74
CA TRP A 53 -5.45 -11.18 2.03
C TRP A 53 -4.11 -11.11 1.30
N VAL A 54 -3.82 -10.01 0.59
CA VAL A 54 -2.56 -9.84 -0.17
C VAL A 54 -1.32 -9.83 0.73
N GLY A 55 -1.47 -9.47 2.01
CA GLY A 55 -0.39 -9.57 3.01
C GLY A 55 -0.28 -10.94 3.70
N GLY A 56 -1.00 -11.95 3.21
CA GLY A 56 -0.94 -13.34 3.66
C GLY A 56 0.32 -14.05 3.18
N ASP A 57 0.64 -15.19 3.79
CA ASP A 57 1.86 -15.94 3.48
C ASP A 57 1.78 -16.68 2.12
N ASP A 58 0.60 -16.72 1.49
CA ASP A 58 0.32 -17.25 0.15
C ASP A 58 0.58 -16.24 -0.98
N TRP A 59 1.05 -15.03 -0.64
CA TRP A 59 1.37 -13.97 -1.59
C TRP A 59 2.85 -13.63 -1.59
N GLU A 60 3.45 -13.65 -2.77
CA GLU A 60 4.79 -13.12 -3.01
C GLU A 60 4.66 -11.69 -3.54
N SER A 61 5.16 -10.72 -2.78
CA SER A 61 5.08 -9.30 -3.13
C SER A 61 6.46 -8.68 -3.35
N HIS A 62 6.56 -7.86 -4.40
CA HIS A 62 7.70 -6.99 -4.64
C HIS A 62 7.21 -5.54 -4.60
N ILE A 63 7.71 -4.78 -3.64
CA ILE A 63 7.33 -3.38 -3.38
C ILE A 63 8.47 -2.50 -3.86
N ALA A 64 8.17 -1.60 -4.80
CA ALA A 64 9.13 -0.65 -5.35
C ALA A 64 8.44 0.69 -5.63
N TYR A 65 9.23 1.65 -6.12
CA TYR A 65 8.71 2.84 -6.80
C TYR A 65 8.85 2.66 -8.32
N GLU A 66 7.95 3.27 -9.09
CA GLU A 66 8.21 3.48 -10.52
C GLU A 66 9.48 4.35 -10.67
N HIS A 67 10.27 4.07 -11.71
CA HIS A 67 11.56 4.71 -11.94
C HIS A 67 11.47 6.25 -11.92
N GLU A 68 12.28 6.87 -11.06
CA GLU A 68 12.38 8.33 -10.91
C GLU A 68 11.05 9.03 -10.52
N THR A 69 10.16 8.32 -9.82
CA THR A 69 8.92 8.90 -9.29
C THR A 69 8.69 8.56 -7.82
N LEU A 70 7.72 9.24 -7.20
CA LEU A 70 7.15 8.85 -5.90
C LEU A 70 5.86 8.04 -6.05
N VAL A 71 5.66 7.38 -7.19
CA VAL A 71 4.56 6.43 -7.40
C VAL A 71 5.06 5.05 -6.98
N GLY A 72 4.36 4.40 -6.05
CA GLY A 72 4.62 3.01 -5.72
C GLY A 72 4.23 2.10 -6.88
N ASP A 73 5.02 1.06 -7.14
CA ASP A 73 4.75 0.00 -8.12
C ASP A 73 4.95 -1.34 -7.42
N THR A 74 3.85 -1.92 -6.94
CA THR A 74 3.87 -3.19 -6.22
C THR A 74 3.29 -4.28 -7.09
N THR A 75 4.06 -5.35 -7.30
CA THR A 75 3.54 -6.59 -7.88
C THR A 75 3.29 -7.61 -6.79
N ALA A 76 2.13 -8.26 -6.80
CA ALA A 76 1.78 -9.33 -5.86
C ALA A 76 1.28 -10.56 -6.63
N HIS A 77 1.80 -11.74 -6.30
CA HIS A 77 1.49 -13.00 -6.99
C HIS A 77 1.00 -14.05 -6.01
N ASN A 78 -0.08 -14.74 -6.37
CA ASN A 78 -0.63 -15.87 -5.63
C ASN A 78 -0.82 -17.07 -6.57
N GLU A 79 0.00 -18.09 -6.40
CA GLU A 79 -0.03 -19.29 -7.23
C GLU A 79 -1.32 -20.10 -7.05
N THR A 80 -1.83 -20.18 -5.81
CA THR A 80 -3.02 -20.99 -5.48
C THR A 80 -4.29 -20.42 -6.13
N LEU A 81 -4.38 -19.09 -6.22
CA LEU A 81 -5.47 -18.39 -6.90
C LEU A 81 -5.21 -18.17 -8.39
N GLY A 82 -3.97 -18.39 -8.86
CA GLY A 82 -3.57 -18.10 -10.24
C GLY A 82 -3.63 -16.61 -10.59
N LEU A 83 -3.43 -15.73 -9.61
CA LEU A 83 -3.57 -14.27 -9.77
C LEU A 83 -2.23 -13.55 -9.67
N ARG A 84 -2.07 -12.52 -10.51
CA ARG A 84 -1.05 -11.50 -10.38
C ARG A 84 -1.71 -10.13 -10.38
N LEU A 85 -1.39 -9.33 -9.38
CA LEU A 85 -1.80 -7.94 -9.25
C LEU A 85 -0.60 -7.04 -9.52
N ARG A 86 -0.84 -5.89 -10.15
CA ARG A 86 0.11 -4.78 -10.18
C ARG A 86 -0.63 -3.56 -9.65
N CYS A 87 -0.21 -3.09 -8.49
CA CYS A 87 -0.83 -1.96 -7.84
C CYS A 87 0.06 -0.74 -7.94
N ARG A 88 -0.50 0.38 -8.38
CA ARG A 88 0.20 1.66 -8.43
C ARG A 88 -0.39 2.63 -7.44
N ASP A 89 0.45 3.12 -6.53
CA ASP A 89 0.04 3.90 -5.37
C ASP A 89 0.63 5.29 -5.43
N ALA A 90 -0.19 6.32 -5.22
CA ALA A 90 0.30 7.69 -5.18
C ALA A 90 -0.47 8.52 -4.17
N VAL A 91 0.19 9.53 -3.63
CA VAL A 91 -0.48 10.67 -2.99
C VAL A 91 -0.41 11.84 -3.97
N ASP A 92 -1.54 12.52 -4.17
CA ASP A 92 -1.57 13.73 -4.99
C ASP A 92 -0.61 14.79 -4.44
N PHE A 93 0.14 15.46 -5.32
CA PHE A 93 1.17 16.40 -4.90
C PHE A 93 0.62 17.70 -4.30
N ASP A 94 -0.63 18.07 -4.61
CA ASP A 94 -1.29 19.30 -4.17
C ASP A 94 -2.42 19.01 -3.17
N ARG A 95 -3.15 17.91 -3.37
CA ARG A 95 -4.32 17.55 -2.56
C ARG A 95 -4.01 16.40 -1.62
N ASN A 96 -4.68 16.37 -0.47
CA ASN A 96 -4.51 15.28 0.51
C ASN A 96 -5.35 14.05 0.12
N ILE A 97 -5.03 13.46 -1.02
CA ILE A 97 -5.74 12.34 -1.65
C ILE A 97 -4.75 11.22 -1.95
N TYR A 98 -5.12 10.00 -1.56
CA TYR A 98 -4.42 8.78 -1.92
C TYR A 98 -5.14 8.07 -3.07
N PHE A 99 -4.37 7.65 -4.07
CA PHE A 99 -4.82 6.88 -5.22
C PHE A 99 -4.20 5.48 -5.21
N LYS A 100 -5.01 4.50 -5.62
CA LYS A 100 -4.56 3.15 -5.95
C LYS A 100 -5.16 2.74 -7.29
N GLU A 101 -4.31 2.44 -8.26
CA GLU A 101 -4.66 1.66 -9.44
C GLU A 101 -4.36 0.18 -9.17
N VAL A 102 -5.24 -0.73 -9.61
CA VAL A 102 -5.11 -2.20 -9.44
C VAL A 102 -5.38 -2.89 -10.77
#